data_AF-A0A9P3JBM9-F1
#
_entry.id   AF-A0A9P3JBM9-F1
#
_cell.length_a   1.000
_cell.length_b   1.000
_cell.length_c   1.000
_cell.angle_alpha   90.00
_cell.angle_beta   90.00
_cell.angle_gamma   90.00
#
_symmetry.space_group_name_H-M   'P 1'
#
loop_
_entity.id
_entity.type
_entity.pdbx_description
1 polymer ?
#
loop_
_entity_poly.entity_id
_entity_poly.type
_entity_poly.pdbx_seq_one_letter_code
_entity_poly.pdbx_strand_id
1 'polypeptide(L)'
;MSFMRGNLLQKARLLMRGGIVDTPKWLDALSKVPPQPKARRCPKARRIELAEDPLVESYYARHPEAKLQAYRLQGFDPPVARRFAWRQLELMQQGMAKRQARDAVEAEFVRTEQEEEERAVQEWRRAIREGRQPPAARVSAVEAVQEEERAHMLAGLEALGAQMEAVAAEAEVEARAERGSVGR
;
A
#
# COMPACT_ATOMS: atom_id res chain seq x y z
N MET A 1 18.23 53.75 5.46
CA MET A 1 18.10 53.57 6.92
C MET A 1 17.04 52.51 7.21
N SER A 2 17.44 51.24 7.33
CA SER A 2 16.51 50.15 7.63
C SER A 2 16.32 50.05 9.16
N PHE A 3 15.43 50.88 9.72
CA PHE A 3 15.04 50.78 11.14
C PHE A 3 14.33 49.45 11.48
N MET A 4 14.00 48.64 10.46
CA MET A 4 13.11 47.48 10.58
C MET A 4 13.73 46.11 10.23
N ARG A 5 14.99 45.99 9.76
CA ARG A 5 15.66 44.68 9.63
C ARG A 5 16.52 44.39 10.87
N GLY A 6 16.19 43.35 11.64
CA GLY A 6 16.90 42.97 12.86
C GLY A 6 16.12 41.99 13.76
N ASN A 7 16.79 41.45 14.79
CA ASN A 7 16.23 40.50 15.75
C ASN A 7 15.12 41.16 16.61
N LEU A 8 13.99 40.47 16.82
CA LEU A 8 12.85 40.92 17.64
C LEU A 8 13.29 41.39 19.03
N LEU A 9 14.20 40.64 19.65
CA LEU A 9 14.71 40.93 21.00
C LEU A 9 15.44 42.27 21.05
N GLN A 10 16.22 42.58 20.00
CA GLN A 10 16.91 43.87 19.87
C GLN A 10 15.91 45.01 19.66
N LYS A 11 14.85 44.79 18.86
CA LYS A 11 13.80 45.80 18.64
C LYS A 11 13.02 46.12 19.91
N ALA A 12 12.57 45.10 20.62
CA ALA A 12 11.81 45.27 21.87
C ALA A 12 12.60 46.05 22.92
N ARG A 13 13.90 45.73 23.09
CA ARG A 13 14.79 46.47 23.99
C ARG A 13 14.96 47.94 23.58
N LEU A 14 14.97 48.23 22.28
CA LEU A 14 15.13 49.59 21.77
C LEU A 14 13.86 50.45 22.00
N LEU A 15 12.68 49.86 21.82
CA LEU A 15 11.40 50.50 22.12
C LEU A 15 11.20 50.76 23.62
N MET A 16 11.64 49.83 24.46
CA MET A 16 11.62 50.00 25.92
C MET A 16 12.59 51.09 26.39
N ARG A 17 13.81 51.15 25.82
CA ARG A 17 14.76 52.23 26.13
C ARG A 17 14.21 53.61 25.74
N GLY A 18 13.40 53.68 24.68
CA GLY A 18 12.71 54.89 24.27
C GLY A 18 11.46 55.23 25.08
N GLY A 19 11.05 54.39 26.05
CA GLY A 19 9.83 54.59 26.84
C GLY A 19 8.52 54.47 26.05
N ILE A 20 8.56 53.84 24.88
CA ILE A 20 7.40 53.75 23.97
C ILE A 20 6.48 52.58 24.39
N VAL A 21 7.05 51.52 24.94
CA VAL A 21 6.33 50.29 25.30
C VAL A 21 6.81 49.78 26.66
N ASP A 22 5.87 49.40 27.51
CA ASP A 22 6.13 48.76 28.81
C ASP A 22 6.81 47.40 28.64
N THR A 23 7.47 46.93 29.71
CA THR A 23 8.19 45.65 29.68
C THR A 23 7.23 44.48 29.40
N PRO A 24 7.34 43.79 28.25
CA PRO A 24 6.46 42.69 27.97
C PRO A 24 6.85 41.46 28.79
N LYS A 25 5.85 40.73 29.29
CA LYS A 25 6.03 39.53 30.14
C LYS A 25 6.90 38.45 29.47
N TRP A 26 6.90 38.35 28.14
CA TRP A 26 7.68 37.37 27.39
C TRP A 26 9.16 37.73 27.22
N LEU A 27 9.57 38.98 27.50
CA LEU A 27 10.95 39.42 27.27
C LEU A 27 11.94 38.69 28.19
N ASP A 28 11.57 38.49 29.46
CA ASP A 28 12.43 37.79 30.42
C ASP A 28 12.67 36.34 29.96
N ALA A 29 11.61 35.63 29.59
CA ALA A 29 11.68 34.27 29.06
C ALA A 29 12.54 34.18 27.77
N LEU A 30 12.32 35.08 26.81
CA LEU A 30 13.07 35.11 25.56
C LEU A 30 14.54 35.51 25.77
N SER A 31 14.82 36.32 26.79
CA SER A 31 16.19 36.73 27.12
C SER A 31 16.99 35.61 27.77
N LYS A 32 16.33 34.74 28.55
CA LYS A 32 16.91 33.55 29.17
C LYS A 32 17.12 32.44 28.14
N VAL A 33 16.19 32.27 27.21
CA VAL A 33 16.24 31.24 26.16
C VAL A 33 16.09 31.89 24.78
N PRO A 34 17.17 32.48 24.23
CA PRO A 34 17.11 33.07 22.91
C PRO A 34 16.96 31.98 21.83
N PRO A 35 16.22 32.25 20.74
CA PRO A 35 16.11 31.31 19.63
C PRO A 35 17.48 31.11 18.97
N GLN A 36 17.76 29.89 18.53
CA GLN A 36 19.01 29.59 17.85
C GLN A 36 19.17 30.44 16.57
N PRO A 37 20.36 31.01 16.33
CA PRO A 37 20.59 31.80 15.12
C PRO A 37 20.49 30.90 13.88
N LYS A 38 19.66 31.29 12.92
CA LYS A 38 19.59 30.60 11.63
C LYS A 38 20.90 30.81 10.87
N ALA A 39 21.56 29.73 10.49
CA ALA A 39 22.70 29.79 9.59
C ALA A 39 22.24 30.40 8.24
N ARG A 40 22.89 31.49 7.82
CA ARG A 40 22.45 32.29 6.66
C ARG A 40 22.82 31.67 5.32
N ARG A 41 23.82 30.79 5.30
CA ARG A 41 24.31 30.11 4.10
C ARG A 41 24.62 28.66 4.48
N CYS A 42 23.69 27.77 4.17
CA CYS A 42 23.91 26.33 4.26
C CYS A 42 23.95 25.78 2.83
N PRO A 43 24.85 24.82 2.54
CA PRO A 43 24.76 24.07 1.30
C PRO A 43 23.41 23.33 1.24
N LYS A 44 22.96 22.99 0.03
CA LYS A 44 21.75 22.18 -0.16
C LYS A 44 21.92 20.85 0.61
N ALA A 45 20.88 20.45 1.35
CA ALA A 45 20.88 19.18 2.06
C ALA A 45 21.14 18.03 1.07
N ARG A 46 22.02 17.10 1.46
CA ARG A 46 22.30 15.91 0.66
C ARG A 46 21.10 14.95 0.73
N ARG A 47 20.90 14.16 -0.33
CA ARG A 47 19.93 13.06 -0.32
C ARG A 47 20.42 12.00 0.69
N ILE A 48 19.52 11.52 1.54
CA ILE A 48 19.78 10.40 2.43
C ILE A 48 19.54 9.14 1.62
N GLU A 49 20.56 8.28 1.55
CA GLU A 49 20.53 7.00 0.85
C GLU A 49 20.91 5.91 1.84
N LEU A 50 20.14 4.83 1.88
CA LEU A 50 20.37 3.68 2.75
C LEU A 50 20.94 2.51 1.95
N ALA A 51 21.59 1.58 2.64
CA ALA A 51 22.22 0.43 1.99
C ALA A 51 21.19 -0.55 1.39
N GLU A 52 19.98 -0.61 1.95
CA GLU A 52 18.89 -1.44 1.44
C GLU A 52 18.16 -0.87 0.22
N ASP A 53 18.24 0.45 -0.03
CA ASP A 53 17.50 1.14 -1.10
C ASP A 53 17.65 0.45 -2.49
N PRO A 54 18.87 0.13 -2.97
CA PRO A 54 19.02 -0.55 -4.26
C PRO A 54 18.49 -1.99 -4.27
N LEU A 55 18.41 -2.65 -3.11
CA LEU A 55 17.85 -4.00 -2.99
C LEU A 55 16.32 -3.95 -3.06
N VAL A 56 15.71 -2.98 -2.38
CA VAL A 56 14.27 -2.72 -2.41
C VAL A 56 13.81 -2.37 -3.83
N GLU A 57 14.53 -1.51 -4.55
CA GLU A 57 14.23 -1.21 -5.96
C GLU A 57 14.30 -2.48 -6.83
N SER A 58 15.32 -3.31 -6.61
CA SER A 58 15.48 -4.57 -7.35
C SER A 58 14.41 -5.63 -7.03
N TYR A 59 13.81 -5.54 -5.84
CA TYR A 59 12.69 -6.38 -5.44
C TYR A 59 11.41 -5.93 -6.16
N TYR A 60 11.07 -4.64 -6.10
CA TYR A 60 9.89 -4.09 -6.78
C TYR A 60 9.95 -4.17 -8.30
N ALA A 61 11.15 -4.22 -8.89
CA ALA A 61 11.31 -4.44 -10.32
C ALA A 61 10.85 -5.85 -10.77
N ARG A 62 10.89 -6.83 -9.86
CA ARG A 62 10.47 -8.21 -10.14
C ARG A 62 9.10 -8.54 -9.57
N HIS A 63 8.74 -7.93 -8.44
CA HIS A 63 7.44 -8.05 -7.78
C HIS A 63 6.70 -6.71 -7.84
N PRO A 64 6.17 -6.31 -9.01
CA PRO A 64 5.38 -5.09 -9.12
C PRO A 64 4.12 -5.13 -8.23
N GLU A 65 3.56 -6.31 -7.98
CA GLU A 65 2.41 -6.55 -7.10
C GLU A 65 2.66 -6.06 -5.67
N ALA A 66 3.90 -6.15 -5.17
CA ALA A 66 4.24 -5.73 -3.81
C ALA A 66 4.11 -4.22 -3.60
N LYS A 67 4.06 -3.41 -4.67
CA LYS A 67 3.81 -1.96 -4.59
C LYS A 67 2.35 -1.64 -4.20
N LEU A 68 1.44 -2.55 -4.49
CA LEU A 68 0.01 -2.40 -4.22
C LEU A 68 -0.37 -2.85 -2.81
N GLN A 69 0.58 -3.45 -2.08
CA GLN A 69 0.34 -3.91 -0.73
C GLN A 69 0.17 -2.73 0.22
N ALA A 70 -0.94 -2.71 0.97
CA ALA A 70 -1.22 -1.67 1.94
C ALA A 70 -0.25 -1.74 3.13
N TYR A 71 0.36 -0.61 3.48
CA TYR A 71 1.26 -0.51 4.63
C TYR A 71 0.59 0.15 5.83
N ARG A 72 0.80 -0.42 7.02
CA ARG A 72 0.40 0.22 8.27
C ARG A 72 1.50 1.19 8.72
N LEU A 73 1.32 2.48 8.44
CA LEU A 73 2.30 3.52 8.82
C LEU A 73 2.55 3.65 10.33
N GLN A 74 1.61 3.19 11.16
CA GLN A 74 1.71 3.18 12.62
C GLN A 74 2.37 1.89 13.15
N GLY A 75 2.53 0.88 12.30
CA GLY A 75 3.13 -0.39 12.68
C GLY A 75 4.64 -0.30 12.82
N PHE A 76 5.20 -1.14 13.69
CA PHE A 76 6.66 -1.32 13.76
C PHE A 76 7.18 -2.24 12.65
N ASP A 77 6.28 -3.06 12.08
CA ASP A 77 6.65 -4.02 11.05
C ASP A 77 6.98 -3.32 9.72
N PRO A 78 8.17 -3.56 9.15
CA PRO A 78 8.55 -2.98 7.88
C PRO A 78 7.72 -3.60 6.74
N PRO A 79 7.60 -2.86 5.61
CA PRO A 79 7.14 -3.43 4.35
C PRO A 79 7.88 -4.72 3.98
N VAL A 80 7.19 -5.64 3.30
CA VAL A 80 7.75 -6.93 2.84
C VAL A 80 9.04 -6.74 2.06
N ALA A 81 9.07 -5.77 1.13
CA ALA A 81 10.26 -5.45 0.35
C ALA A 81 11.47 -5.06 1.22
N ARG A 82 11.23 -4.36 2.34
CA ARG A 82 12.29 -3.94 3.25
C ARG A 82 12.78 -5.10 4.12
N ARG A 83 11.86 -5.94 4.61
CA ARG A 83 12.22 -7.19 5.31
C ARG A 83 13.07 -8.10 4.44
N PHE A 84 12.69 -8.25 3.16
CA PHE A 84 13.44 -8.99 2.16
C PHE A 84 14.84 -8.41 1.96
N ALA A 85 14.94 -7.09 1.76
CA ALA A 85 16.21 -6.41 1.56
C ALA A 85 17.13 -6.51 2.78
N TRP A 86 16.61 -6.37 4.00
CA TRP A 86 17.40 -6.54 5.23
C TRP A 86 17.93 -7.97 5.35
N ARG A 87 17.08 -8.97 5.11
CA ARG A 87 17.50 -10.36 5.16
C ARG A 87 18.57 -10.67 4.11
N GLN A 88 18.42 -10.14 2.90
CA GLN A 88 19.42 -10.28 1.85
C GLN A 88 20.74 -9.60 2.25
N LEU A 89 20.67 -8.43 2.88
CA LEU A 89 21.83 -7.68 3.34
C LEU A 89 22.57 -8.41 4.46
N GLU A 90 21.86 -9.05 5.39
CA GLU A 90 22.45 -9.93 6.42
C GLU A 90 23.24 -11.08 5.80
N LEU A 91 22.66 -11.77 4.81
CA LEU A 91 23.35 -12.87 4.11
C LEU A 91 24.58 -12.37 3.33
N MET A 92 24.50 -11.17 2.75
CA MET A 92 25.64 -10.53 2.09
C MET A 92 26.75 -10.16 3.09
N GLN A 93 26.41 -9.71 4.29
CA GLN A 93 27.39 -9.45 5.36
C GLN A 93 28.10 -10.72 5.83
N GLN A 94 27.43 -11.88 5.73
CA GLN A 94 28.03 -13.19 5.99
C GLN A 94 28.95 -13.68 4.85
N GLY A 95 29.09 -12.91 3.77
CA GLY A 95 29.99 -13.19 2.65
C GLY A 95 29.30 -13.83 1.44
N MET A 96 27.98 -13.96 1.43
CA MET A 96 27.27 -14.48 0.25
C MET A 96 27.26 -13.46 -0.89
N ALA A 97 27.40 -13.96 -2.12
CA ALA A 97 27.24 -13.12 -3.30
C ALA A 97 25.80 -12.60 -3.41
N LYS A 98 25.61 -11.37 -3.91
CA LYS A 98 24.30 -10.70 -3.99
C LYS A 98 23.19 -11.56 -4.61
N ARG A 99 23.50 -12.33 -5.67
CA ARG A 99 22.54 -13.22 -6.35
C ARG A 99 22.19 -14.43 -5.47
N GLN A 100 23.18 -15.11 -4.93
CA GLN A 100 22.96 -16.27 -4.05
C GLN A 100 22.20 -15.89 -2.78
N ALA A 101 22.56 -14.76 -2.16
CA ALA A 101 21.86 -14.21 -1.00
C ALA A 101 20.39 -13.97 -1.34
N ARG A 102 20.10 -13.39 -2.50
CA ARG A 102 18.74 -13.15 -2.96
C ARG A 102 17.94 -14.44 -3.12
N ASP A 103 18.48 -15.41 -3.84
CA ASP A 103 17.79 -16.66 -4.15
C ASP A 103 17.51 -17.45 -2.84
N ALA A 104 18.42 -17.37 -1.88
CA ALA A 104 18.22 -17.90 -0.53
C ALA A 104 17.06 -17.20 0.20
N VAL A 105 16.98 -15.86 0.15
CA VAL A 105 15.86 -15.13 0.75
C VAL A 105 14.54 -15.45 0.06
N GLU A 106 14.50 -15.58 -1.27
CA GLU A 106 13.27 -15.99 -1.98
C GLU A 106 12.77 -17.36 -1.48
N ALA A 107 13.68 -18.32 -1.32
CA ALA A 107 13.34 -19.63 -0.77
C ALA A 107 12.85 -19.55 0.69
N GLU A 108 13.45 -18.68 1.52
CA GLU A 108 12.99 -18.44 2.90
C GLU A 108 11.58 -17.84 2.93
N PHE A 109 11.29 -16.85 2.08
CA PHE A 109 9.98 -16.20 2.02
C PHE A 109 8.88 -17.18 1.56
N VAL A 110 9.12 -17.95 0.51
CA VAL A 110 8.16 -18.98 0.05
C VAL A 110 7.88 -19.99 1.15
N ARG A 111 8.90 -20.41 1.90
CA ARG A 111 8.71 -21.31 3.05
C ARG A 111 7.89 -20.65 4.16
N THR A 112 8.14 -19.38 4.46
CA THR A 112 7.37 -18.68 5.50
C THR A 112 5.91 -18.53 5.12
N GLU A 113 5.61 -18.26 3.84
CA GLU A 113 4.23 -18.20 3.33
C GLU A 113 3.53 -19.56 3.45
N GLN A 114 4.21 -20.65 3.07
CA GLN A 114 3.70 -22.02 3.22
C GLN A 114 3.42 -22.37 4.69
N GLU A 115 4.33 -22.04 5.60
CA GLU A 115 4.13 -22.28 7.02
C GLU A 115 2.96 -21.48 7.59
N GLU A 116 2.76 -20.23 7.14
CA GLU A 116 1.62 -19.41 7.54
C GLU A 116 0.29 -19.97 7.01
N GLU A 117 0.28 -20.48 5.77
CA GLU A 117 -0.87 -21.17 5.19
C GLU A 117 -1.20 -22.45 5.94
N GLU A 118 -0.21 -23.29 6.23
CA GLU A 118 -0.38 -24.51 7.01
C GLU A 118 -0.93 -24.21 8.41
N ARG A 119 -0.40 -23.18 9.08
CA ARG A 119 -0.90 -22.72 10.39
C ARG A 119 -2.34 -22.25 10.28
N ALA A 120 -2.69 -21.45 9.28
CA ALA A 120 -4.05 -20.99 9.06
C ALA A 120 -5.01 -22.17 8.80
N VAL A 121 -4.61 -23.15 8.00
CA VAL A 121 -5.40 -24.37 7.74
C VAL A 121 -5.56 -25.20 9.02
N GLN A 122 -4.51 -25.34 9.82
CA GLN A 122 -4.57 -26.04 11.09
C GLN A 122 -5.49 -25.35 12.09
N GLU A 123 -5.43 -24.02 12.20
CA GLU A 123 -6.34 -23.22 13.03
C GLU A 123 -7.79 -23.35 12.57
N TRP A 124 -8.02 -23.31 11.25
CA TRP A 124 -9.33 -23.51 10.66
C TRP A 124 -9.90 -24.90 11.00
N ARG A 125 -9.10 -25.96 10.84
CA ARG A 125 -9.47 -27.33 11.22
C ARG A 125 -9.76 -27.47 12.71
N ARG A 126 -8.98 -26.78 13.56
CA ARG A 126 -9.19 -26.76 15.02
C ARG A 126 -10.51 -26.06 15.37
N ALA A 127 -10.80 -24.92 14.76
CA ALA A 127 -12.04 -24.18 15.01
C ALA A 127 -13.29 -25.02 14.69
N ILE A 128 -13.28 -25.74 13.57
CA ILE A 128 -14.37 -26.67 13.21
C ILE A 128 -14.53 -27.79 14.23
N ARG A 129 -13.41 -28.39 14.66
CA ARG A 129 -13.43 -29.46 15.67
C ARG A 129 -13.98 -28.98 17.01
N GLU A 130 -13.69 -27.73 17.38
CA GLU A 130 -14.18 -27.09 18.61
C GLU A 130 -15.61 -26.54 18.47
N GLY A 131 -16.24 -26.64 17.29
CA GLY A 131 -17.57 -26.07 17.02
C GLY A 131 -17.61 -24.54 17.01
N ARG A 132 -16.45 -23.88 16.93
CA ARG A 132 -16.35 -22.43 16.75
C ARG A 132 -16.52 -22.08 15.28
N GLN A 133 -17.03 -20.89 14.99
CA GLN A 133 -17.09 -20.42 13.61
C GLN A 133 -15.66 -20.30 13.08
N PRO A 134 -15.30 -21.04 12.03
CA PRO A 134 -13.95 -21.00 11.50
C PRO A 134 -13.67 -19.62 10.88
N PRO A 135 -12.42 -19.14 10.93
CA PRO A 135 -12.03 -17.93 10.23
C PRO A 135 -12.33 -18.10 8.73
N ALA A 136 -12.61 -16.99 8.03
CA ALA A 136 -12.85 -17.01 6.59
C ALA A 136 -11.70 -17.74 5.89
N ALA A 137 -12.02 -18.74 5.07
CA ALA A 137 -11.02 -19.47 4.31
C ALA A 137 -10.29 -18.49 3.40
N ARG A 138 -8.96 -18.60 3.31
CA ARG A 138 -8.21 -17.90 2.27
C ARG A 138 -8.59 -18.58 0.95
N VAL A 139 -9.43 -17.92 0.15
CA VAL A 139 -9.67 -18.35 -1.23
C VAL A 139 -8.37 -18.13 -1.98
N SER A 140 -7.84 -19.16 -2.64
CA SER A 140 -6.65 -18.97 -3.46
C SER A 140 -6.97 -17.96 -4.57
N ALA A 141 -5.99 -17.16 -4.99
CA ALA A 141 -6.20 -16.20 -6.08
C ALA A 141 -6.73 -16.89 -7.36
N VAL A 142 -6.33 -18.15 -7.57
CA VAL A 142 -6.81 -18.98 -8.68
C VAL A 142 -8.28 -19.35 -8.53
N GLU A 143 -8.71 -19.79 -7.34
CA GLU A 143 -10.13 -20.11 -7.10
C GLU A 143 -11.01 -18.87 -7.24
N ALA A 144 -10.56 -17.70 -6.78
CA ALA A 144 -11.30 -16.45 -6.95
C ALA A 144 -11.49 -16.09 -8.43
N VAL A 145 -10.43 -16.19 -9.24
CA VAL A 145 -10.51 -15.97 -10.70
C VAL A 145 -11.41 -17.01 -11.36
N GLN A 146 -11.33 -18.28 -10.97
CA GLN A 146 -12.20 -19.34 -11.50
C GLN A 146 -13.68 -19.11 -11.16
N GLU A 147 -13.98 -18.59 -9.97
CA GLU A 147 -15.34 -18.23 -9.58
C GLU A 147 -15.87 -17.06 -10.41
N GLU A 148 -15.05 -16.03 -10.64
CA GLU A 148 -15.38 -14.91 -11.53
C GLU A 148 -15.61 -15.37 -12.97
N GLU A 149 -14.71 -16.21 -13.52
CA GLU A 149 -14.86 -16.78 -14.86
C GLU A 149 -16.11 -17.65 -14.98
N ARG A 150 -16.40 -18.49 -13.98
CA ARG A 150 -17.63 -19.29 -13.93
C ARG A 150 -18.86 -18.41 -13.91
N ALA A 151 -18.86 -17.33 -13.13
CA ALA A 151 -19.97 -16.38 -13.11
C ALA A 151 -20.17 -15.73 -14.49
N HIS A 152 -19.10 -15.32 -15.16
CA HIS A 152 -19.17 -14.79 -16.52
C HIS A 152 -19.65 -15.83 -17.54
N MET A 153 -19.19 -17.08 -17.44
CA MET A 153 -19.66 -18.16 -18.32
C MET A 153 -21.15 -18.46 -18.12
N LEU A 154 -21.61 -18.54 -16.88
CA LEU A 154 -23.02 -18.76 -16.57
C LEU A 154 -23.90 -17.62 -17.09
N ALA A 155 -23.51 -16.37 -16.84
CA ALA A 155 -24.20 -15.21 -17.39
C ALA A 155 -24.24 -15.21 -18.93
N GLY A 156 -23.15 -15.64 -19.58
CA GLY A 156 -23.10 -15.80 -21.03
C GLY A 156 -24.04 -16.88 -21.56
N LEU A 157 -24.14 -18.02 -20.87
CA LEU A 157 -25.08 -19.10 -21.22
C LEU A 157 -26.53 -18.68 -21.04
N GLU A 158 -26.85 -17.96 -19.96
CA GLU A 158 -28.18 -17.40 -19.72
C GLU A 158 -28.56 -16.39 -20.82
N ALA A 159 -27.62 -15.52 -21.22
CA ALA A 159 -27.85 -14.57 -22.30
C ALA A 159 -28.08 -15.26 -23.65
N LEU A 160 -27.33 -16.33 -23.97
CA LEU A 160 -27.56 -17.14 -25.17
C LEU A 160 -28.92 -17.86 -25.13
N GLY A 161 -29.31 -18.39 -23.97
CA GLY A 161 -30.64 -18.96 -23.76
C GLY A 161 -31.75 -17.96 -24.07
N ALA A 162 -31.66 -16.75 -23.52
CA ALA A 162 -32.61 -15.67 -23.78
C ALA A 162 -32.65 -15.24 -25.25
N GLN A 163 -31.51 -15.23 -25.95
CA GLN A 163 -31.45 -14.95 -27.39
C GLN A 163 -32.14 -16.04 -28.22
N MET A 164 -31.95 -17.31 -27.87
CA MET A 164 -32.59 -18.43 -28.56
C MET A 164 -34.10 -18.43 -28.35
N GLU A 165 -34.56 -18.09 -27.14
CA GLU A 165 -36.00 -17.93 -26.85
C GLU A 165 -36.60 -16.75 -27.63
N ALA A 166 -35.88 -15.63 -27.76
CA ALA A 166 -36.33 -14.49 -28.56
C ALA A 166 -36.45 -14.84 -30.06
N VAL A 167 -35.45 -15.53 -30.62
CA VAL A 167 -35.48 -15.99 -32.03
C VAL A 167 -36.61 -16.99 -32.27
N ALA A 168 -36.86 -17.90 -31.32
CA ALA A 168 -37.99 -18.82 -31.40
C ALA A 168 -39.34 -18.09 -31.38
N ALA A 169 -39.48 -17.06 -30.54
CA ALA A 169 -40.69 -16.24 -30.48
C ALA A 169 -40.91 -15.44 -31.78
N GLU A 170 -39.86 -14.89 -32.38
CA GLU A 170 -39.94 -14.20 -33.68
C GLU A 170 -40.36 -15.16 -34.80
N ALA A 171 -39.78 -16.36 -34.84
CA ALA A 171 -40.16 -17.40 -35.80
C ALA A 171 -41.62 -17.86 -35.65
N GLU A 172 -42.13 -17.94 -34.42
CA GLU A 172 -43.55 -18.25 -34.17
C GLU A 172 -44.49 -17.13 -34.64
N VAL A 173 -44.08 -15.87 -34.49
CA VAL A 173 -44.84 -14.70 -34.97
C VAL A 173 -44.87 -14.67 -36.50
N GLU A 174 -43.73 -14.91 -37.16
CA GLU A 174 -43.65 -15.03 -38.63
C GLU A 174 -44.50 -16.20 -39.14
N ALA A 175 -44.42 -17.38 -38.53
CA ALA A 175 -45.22 -18.54 -38.91
C ALA A 175 -46.73 -18.34 -38.68
N ARG A 176 -47.12 -17.43 -37.77
CA ARG A 176 -48.52 -16.99 -37.62
C ARG A 176 -48.93 -15.98 -38.69
N ALA A 177 -48.04 -15.07 -39.08
CA ALA A 177 -48.29 -14.10 -40.15
C ALA A 177 -48.47 -14.78 -41.51
N GLU A 178 -47.66 -15.79 -41.82
CA GLU A 178 -47.78 -16.58 -43.06
C GLU A 178 -49.07 -17.42 -43.11
N ARG A 179 -49.52 -17.96 -41.98
CA ARG A 179 -50.81 -18.66 -41.91
C ARG A 179 -52.02 -17.73 -42.07
N GLY A 180 -51.87 -16.44 -41.76
CA GLY A 180 -52.90 -15.42 -41.97
C GLY A 180 -52.99 -14.89 -43.41
N SER A 181 -51.93 -15.02 -44.22
CA SER A 181 -51.89 -14.48 -45.59
C SER A 181 -52.46 -15.42 -46.66
N VAL A 182 -52.59 -16.72 -46.37
CA VAL A 182 -53.16 -17.74 -47.30
C VAL A 182 -54.70 -17.75 -47.29
N GLY A 183 -55.34 -16.94 -46.42
CA GLY A 183 -56.79 -16.84 -46.28
C GLY A 183 -57.41 -15.54 -46.84
N ARG A 184 -57.07 -15.15 -48.08
CA ARG A 184 -57.82 -14.15 -48.86
C ARG A 184 -57.99 -14.58 -50.30
#